data_AF-A0A523I0X1-F1
#
_entry.id   AF-A0A523I0X1-F1
#
_cell.length_a   1.000
_cell.length_b   1.000
_cell.length_c   1.000
_cell.angle_alpha   90.00
_cell.angle_beta   90.00
_cell.angle_gamma   90.00
#
_symmetry.space_group_name_H-M   'P 1'
#
loop_
_entity.id
_entity.type
_entity.pdbx_description
1 polymer ?
#
loop_
_entity_poly.entity_id
_entity_poly.type
_entity_poly.pdbx_seq_one_letter_code
_entity_poly.pdbx_strand_id
1 'polypeptide(L)'
;MEIDVGPITGEAQPVHIHVGKCEDVGSVLHALQNVVNGKSMTTINLSLNEILTGDVLVNVHASYADPSNYTACGQLPAELP
;
A
#
# COMPACT_ATOMS: atom_id res chain seq x y z
N MET A 1 0.55 -5.11 9.15
CA MET A 1 1.19 -5.06 7.83
C MET A 1 2.53 -4.35 7.95
N GLU A 2 3.60 -4.95 7.44
CA GLU A 2 4.94 -4.36 7.36
C GLU A 2 5.30 -4.18 5.88
N ILE A 3 5.92 -3.04 5.56
CA ILE A 3 6.32 -2.68 4.21
C ILE A 3 7.77 -2.18 4.28
N ASP A 4 8.62 -2.79 3.46
CA ASP A 4 10.03 -2.40 3.25
C ASP A 4 10.20 -2.01 1.78
N VAL A 5 10.77 -0.83 1.55
CA VAL A 5 10.95 -0.25 0.21
C VAL A 5 12.36 0.29 0.09
N GLY A 6 13.00 -0.09 -1.02
CA GLY A 6 14.27 0.46 -1.46
C GLY A 6 14.17 0.96 -2.90
N PRO A 7 15.05 1.90 -3.33
CA PRO A 7 16.04 2.63 -2.53
C PRO A 7 15.42 3.62 -1.53
N ILE A 8 16.10 3.86 -0.40
CA ILE A 8 15.55 4.64 0.73
C ILE A 8 15.58 6.14 0.42
N THR A 9 14.43 6.79 0.59
CA THR A 9 14.31 8.26 0.62
C THR A 9 14.06 8.73 2.06
N GLY A 10 14.45 9.97 2.36
CA GLY A 10 14.14 10.61 3.65
C GLY A 10 12.76 11.29 3.69
N GLU A 11 12.06 11.34 2.56
CA GLU A 11 10.74 11.94 2.45
C GLU A 11 9.66 10.92 2.85
N ALA A 12 8.55 11.40 3.42
CA ALA A 12 7.43 10.55 3.74
C ALA A 12 6.70 10.12 2.46
N GLN A 13 6.57 8.81 2.27
CA GLN A 13 5.93 8.19 1.12
C GLN A 13 4.57 7.64 1.54
N PRO A 14 3.45 8.21 1.06
CA PRO A 14 2.12 7.71 1.37
C PRO A 14 1.91 6.27 0.90
N VAL A 15 1.16 5.51 1.68
CA VAL A 15 0.86 4.11 1.36
C VAL A 15 -0.63 3.85 1.57
N HIS A 16 -1.25 3.18 0.61
CA HIS A 16 -2.66 2.83 0.69
C HIS A 16 -2.90 1.37 0.26
N ILE A 17 -3.97 0.80 0.80
CA ILE A 17 -4.64 -0.36 0.22
C ILE A 17 -5.71 0.18 -0.74
N HIS A 18 -5.74 -0.30 -1.98
CA HIS A 18 -6.73 0.05 -3.00
C HIS A 18 -7.50 -1.17 -3.47
N VAL A 19 -8.69 -0.94 -4.02
CA VAL A 19 -9.34 -1.91 -4.90
C VAL A 19 -8.66 -1.94 -6.27
N GLY A 20 -8.75 -3.07 -6.96
CA GLY A 20 -8.26 -3.26 -8.33
C GLY A 20 -6.91 -3.96 -8.39
N LYS A 21 -6.15 -3.65 -9.44
CA LYS A 21 -4.87 -4.30 -9.76
C LYS A 21 -3.76 -3.27 -9.94
N CYS A 22 -2.50 -3.67 -9.83
CA CYS A 22 -1.38 -2.73 -9.99
C CYS A 22 -1.37 -2.04 -11.37
N GLU A 23 -1.96 -2.67 -12.40
CA GLU A 23 -2.15 -2.11 -13.74
C GLU A 23 -3.32 -1.11 -13.83
N ASP A 24 -4.27 -1.18 -12.89
CA ASP A 24 -5.48 -0.34 -12.83
C ASP A 24 -5.87 -0.10 -11.37
N VAL A 25 -5.20 0.87 -10.76
CA VAL A 25 -5.34 1.22 -9.34
C VAL A 25 -6.66 1.97 -9.14
N GLY A 26 -7.58 1.37 -8.38
CA GLY A 26 -8.89 1.93 -8.10
C GLY A 26 -8.92 2.87 -6.90
N SER A 27 -10.05 2.94 -6.20
CA SER A 27 -10.22 3.78 -5.00
C SER A 27 -9.45 3.25 -3.79
N VAL A 28 -9.06 4.17 -2.89
CA VAL A 28 -8.47 3.83 -1.59
C VAL A 28 -9.49 3.11 -0.70
N LEU A 29 -9.08 1.98 -0.12
CA LEU A 29 -9.79 1.29 0.97
C LEU A 29 -9.27 1.72 2.34
N HIS A 30 -7.94 1.74 2.50
CA HIS A 30 -7.29 2.05 3.77
C HIS A 30 -6.03 2.88 3.57
N ALA A 31 -5.89 3.95 4.35
CA ALA A 31 -4.61 4.63 4.50
C ALA A 31 -3.75 3.90 5.51
N LEU A 32 -2.48 3.69 5.16
CA LEU A 32 -1.48 3.06 6.00
C LEU A 32 -0.51 4.14 6.51
N GLN A 33 0.31 3.78 7.50
CA GLN A 33 1.43 4.62 7.91
C GLN A 33 2.36 4.84 6.73
N ASN A 34 2.86 6.07 6.59
CA ASN A 34 3.81 6.40 5.55
C ASN A 34 5.05 5.54 5.67
N VAL A 35 5.64 5.22 4.53
CA VAL A 35 7.03 4.76 4.50
C VAL A 35 7.91 5.96 4.85
N VAL A 36 8.74 5.80 5.88
CA VAL A 36 9.75 6.77 6.28
C VAL A 36 11.06 6.01 6.45
N ASN A 37 12.13 6.48 5.82
CA ASN A 37 13.42 5.79 5.80
C ASN A 37 13.29 4.32 5.36
N GLY A 38 12.50 4.09 4.30
CA GLY A 38 12.34 2.77 3.68
C GLY A 38 11.42 1.80 4.42
N LYS A 39 10.81 2.18 5.55
CA LYS A 39 9.96 1.26 6.33
C LYS A 39 8.62 1.87 6.73
N SER A 40 7.59 1.03 6.77
CA SER A 40 6.29 1.31 7.37
C SER A 40 5.75 0.08 8.10
N MET A 41 5.04 0.32 9.20
CA MET A 41 4.27 -0.71 9.89
C MET A 41 2.91 -0.13 10.30
N THR A 42 1.85 -0.85 9.94
CA THR A 42 0.47 -0.47 10.26
C THR A 42 -0.30 -1.66 10.85
N THR A 43 -0.97 -1.44 11.97
CA THR A 43 -1.95 -2.39 12.53
C THR A 43 -3.34 -1.98 12.10
N ILE A 44 -4.02 -2.85 11.36
CA ILE A 44 -5.41 -2.67 10.94
C ILE A 44 -6.27 -3.57 11.83
N ASN A 45 -7.30 -3.01 12.47
CA ASN A 45 -8.20 -3.77 13.34
C ASN A 45 -9.33 -4.43 12.55
N LEU A 46 -8.96 -5.24 11.56
CA LEU A 46 -9.84 -6.06 10.73
C LEU A 46 -9.21 -7.45 10.58
N SER A 47 -10.04 -8.46 10.32
CA SER A 47 -9.53 -9.76 9.92
C SER A 47 -8.87 -9.69 8.55
N LEU A 48 -7.96 -10.62 8.27
CA LEU A 48 -7.29 -10.65 6.98
C LEU A 48 -8.29 -10.94 5.84
N ASN A 49 -9.31 -11.76 6.06
CA ASN A 49 -10.37 -11.99 5.07
C ASN A 49 -11.15 -10.71 4.72
N GLU A 50 -11.43 -9.84 5.70
CA GLU A 50 -12.10 -8.56 5.44
C GLU A 50 -11.24 -7.64 4.57
N ILE A 51 -9.91 -7.71 4.70
CA ILE A 51 -8.96 -6.92 3.89
C ILE A 51 -8.82 -7.50 2.49
N LEU A 52 -8.74 -8.83 2.35
CA LEU A 52 -8.46 -9.54 1.10
C LEU A 52 -9.71 -9.75 0.21
N THR A 53 -10.81 -9.06 0.49
CA THR A 53 -12.06 -9.27 -0.27
C THR A 53 -11.94 -8.69 -1.68
N GLY A 54 -11.84 -9.56 -2.69
CA GLY A 54 -11.78 -9.19 -4.10
C GLY A 54 -10.36 -8.86 -4.57
N ASP A 55 -10.25 -8.19 -5.72
CA ASP A 55 -8.97 -7.70 -6.22
C ASP A 55 -8.55 -6.47 -5.40
N VAL A 56 -7.51 -6.62 -4.58
CA VAL A 56 -6.94 -5.54 -3.77
C VAL A 56 -5.42 -5.52 -3.83
N LEU A 57 -4.85 -4.33 -3.75
CA LEU A 57 -3.41 -4.09 -3.84
C LEU A 57 -2.96 -3.13 -2.76
N VAL A 58 -1.65 -3.12 -2.50
CA VAL A 58 -0.98 -2.04 -1.76
C VAL A 58 -0.08 -1.27 -2.69
N ASN A 59 -0.20 0.05 -2.71
CA ASN A 59 0.67 0.93 -3.49
C ASN A 59 1.42 1.90 -2.56
N VAL A 60 2.61 2.30 -3.00
CA VAL A 60 3.43 3.35 -2.36
C VAL A 60 3.56 4.51 -3.34
N HIS A 61 3.22 5.71 -2.89
CA HIS A 61 3.36 6.95 -3.64
C HIS A 61 4.76 7.53 -3.43
N ALA A 62 5.31 8.21 -4.44
CA ALA A 62 6.64 8.83 -4.38
C ALA A 62 6.73 9.85 -3.24
N SER A 63 5.75 10.74 -3.12
CA SER A 63 5.59 11.72 -2.04
C SER A 63 4.18 12.32 -2.04
N TYR A 64 3.86 13.17 -1.07
CA TYR A 64 2.63 13.98 -1.10
C TYR A 64 2.62 15.03 -2.22
N ALA A 65 3.80 15.49 -2.66
CA ALA A 65 3.92 16.48 -3.72
C ALA A 65 3.79 15.86 -5.13
N ASP A 66 4.09 14.55 -5.24
CA ASP A 66 3.95 13.77 -6.47
C ASP A 66 3.17 12.46 -6.20
N PRO A 67 1.86 12.56 -5.90
CA PRO A 67 1.05 11.39 -5.53
C PRO A 67 0.66 10.53 -6.73
N SER A 68 0.85 10.98 -7.97
CA SER A 68 0.53 10.16 -9.16
C SER A 68 1.68 9.23 -9.55
N ASN A 69 2.86 9.43 -8.98
CA ASN A 69 4.03 8.59 -9.20
C ASN A 69 4.08 7.48 -8.15
N TYR A 70 3.99 6.23 -8.60
CA TYR A 70 4.04 5.06 -7.72
C TYR A 70 5.44 4.46 -7.73
N THR A 71 6.01 4.27 -6.55
CA THR A 71 7.37 3.71 -6.38
C THR A 71 7.35 2.21 -6.10
N ALA A 72 6.23 1.69 -5.63
CA ALA A 72 6.01 0.26 -5.46
C ALA A 72 4.51 -0.08 -5.55
N CYS A 73 4.20 -1.28 -6.01
CA CYS A 73 2.87 -1.87 -5.95
C CYS A 73 2.97 -3.37 -5.72
N GLY A 74 2.10 -3.91 -4.86
CA GLY A 74 2.00 -5.35 -4.59
C GLY A 74 0.55 -5.79 -4.57
N GLN A 75 0.21 -6.76 -5.42
CA GLN A 75 -1.10 -7.40 -5.36
C GLN A 75 -1.20 -8.27 -4.11
N LEU A 76 -2.31 -8.18 -3.39
CA LEU A 76 -2.60 -9.10 -2.29
C LEU A 76 -3.37 -10.32 -2.83
N PRO A 77 -3.21 -11.51 -2.23
CA PRO A 77 -3.95 -12.70 -2.65
C PRO A 77 -5.45 -12.50 -2.41
N ALA A 78 -6.28 -13.01 -3.33
CA ALA A 78 -7.75 -12.87 -3.28
C ALA A 78 -8.41 -13.62 -2.11
N GLU A 79 -7.67 -14.54 -1.48
CA GLU A 79 -8.11 -15.30 -0.31
C GLU A 79 -6.89 -15.80 0.47
N LEU A 80 -7.13 -16.20 1.73
CA LEU A 80 -6.11 -16.89 2.52
C LEU A 80 -5.81 -18.28 1.93
N PRO A 81 -4.55 -18.73 1.93
CA PRO A 81 -4.18 -20.08 1.53
C PRO A 81 -4.72 -21.17 2.48
#